data_AF-A0A6N9UZR7-F1
#
_entry.id   AF-A0A6N9UZR7-F1
#
_cell.length_a   1.000
_cell.length_b   1.000
_cell.length_c   1.000
_cell.angle_alpha   90.00
_cell.angle_beta   90.00
_cell.angle_gamma   90.00
#
_symmetry.space_group_name_H-M   'P 1'
#
loop_
_entity.id
_entity.type
_entity.pdbx_description
1 polymer ?
#
loop_
_entity_poly.entity_id
_entity_poly.type
_entity_poly.pdbx_seq_one_letter_code
_entity_poly.pdbx_strand_id
1 'polypeptide(L)'
;ALIPVTDLAANRDTPYEVRLDGEPVWPPPGSPFPPSTIRTAPREADGSRAVRVTFGSCRWSSPPSGEDGPLGPDALDALAARIAGDPRADRPDLLLLLGDQ
;
A
#
# COMPACT_ATOMS: atom_id res chain seq x y z
N ALA A 1 13.02 -3.06 -12.92
CA ALA A 1 14.23 -2.84 -12.11
C ALA A 1 13.84 -2.71 -10.64
N LEU A 2 14.74 -3.00 -9.70
CA LEU A 2 14.54 -2.75 -8.26
C LEU A 2 15.37 -1.54 -7.84
N ILE A 3 14.80 -0.65 -7.03
CA ILE A 3 15.46 0.55 -6.53
C ILE A 3 15.46 0.48 -5.00
N PRO A 4 16.59 0.14 -4.36
CA PRO A 4 16.68 0.19 -2.91
C PRO A 4 16.70 1.65 -2.43
N VAL A 5 15.83 1.98 -1.47
CA VAL A 5 15.79 3.27 -0.81
C VAL A 5 16.35 3.09 0.60
N THR A 6 17.46 3.78 0.90
CA THR A 6 18.15 3.71 2.19
C THR A 6 17.92 4.98 3.01
N ASP A 7 18.41 4.97 4.25
CA ASP A 7 18.48 6.16 5.12
C ASP A 7 17.12 6.83 5.41
N LEU A 8 16.04 6.05 5.33
CA LEU A 8 14.72 6.49 5.75
C LEU A 8 14.65 6.68 7.26
N ALA A 9 14.12 7.81 7.70
CA ALA A 9 13.89 8.10 9.11
C ALA A 9 12.90 7.09 9.72
N ALA A 10 13.26 6.50 10.85
CA ALA A 10 12.41 5.52 11.54
C ALA A 10 11.08 6.12 11.99
N ASN A 11 10.04 5.28 12.04
CA ASN A 11 8.67 5.65 12.43
C ASN A 11 8.13 6.90 11.70
N ARG A 12 8.44 7.07 10.41
CA ARG A 12 8.00 8.23 9.62
C ARG A 12 7.37 7.81 8.28
N ASP A 13 6.39 8.62 7.85
CA ASP A 13 5.84 8.57 6.50
C ASP A 13 6.67 9.49 5.59
N THR A 14 7.29 8.91 4.57
CA THR A 14 8.12 9.62 3.60
C THR A 14 7.44 9.59 2.23
N PRO A 15 6.95 10.72 1.70
CA PRO A 15 6.34 10.75 0.38
C PRO A 15 7.38 10.49 -0.72
N TYR A 16 6.95 9.87 -1.82
CA TYR A 16 7.80 9.65 -3.00
C TYR A 16 7.01 9.80 -4.30
N GLU A 17 7.73 10.14 -5.35
CA GLU A 17 7.28 10.11 -6.74
C GLU A 17 8.27 9.28 -7.57
N VAL A 18 7.83 8.77 -8.72
CA VAL A 18 8.72 8.12 -9.69
C VAL A 18 8.74 8.96 -10.96
N ARG A 19 9.94 9.30 -11.42
CA ARG A 19 10.17 10.00 -12.68
C ARG A 19 10.98 9.13 -13.63
N LEU A 20 10.59 9.09 -14.89
CA LEU A 20 11.36 8.49 -15.98
C LEU A 20 11.71 9.60 -16.96
N ASP A 21 13.00 9.76 -17.27
CA ASP A 21 13.49 10.84 -18.14
C ASP A 21 13.07 12.25 -17.69
N GLY A 22 12.88 12.44 -16.38
CA GLY A 22 12.41 13.69 -15.77
C GLY A 22 10.89 13.82 -15.68
N GLU A 23 10.13 12.99 -16.41
CA GLU A 23 8.67 13.01 -16.44
C GLU A 23 8.07 12.21 -15.29
N PRO A 24 7.13 12.78 -14.51
CA PRO A 24 6.46 12.06 -13.42
C PRO A 24 5.54 10.98 -13.98
N VAL A 25 5.83 9.72 -13.63
CA VAL A 25 5.03 8.55 -14.02
C VAL A 25 4.27 7.95 -12.84
N TRP A 26 4.62 8.32 -11.62
CA TRP A 26 3.93 7.91 -10.40
C TRP A 26 3.97 9.01 -9.32
N PRO A 27 2.86 9.27 -8.61
CA PRO A 27 1.52 8.77 -8.92
C PRO A 27 1.06 9.25 -10.31
N PRO A 28 0.12 8.54 -10.96
CA PRO A 28 -0.36 8.94 -12.27
C PRO A 28 -0.93 10.38 -12.21
N PRO A 29 -0.74 11.19 -13.26
CA PRO A 29 -1.33 12.52 -13.32
C PRO A 29 -2.84 12.48 -13.07
N GLY A 30 -3.33 13.35 -12.19
CA GLY A 30 -4.76 13.39 -11.81
C GLY A 30 -5.21 12.27 -10.86
N SER A 31 -4.28 11.51 -10.27
CA SER A 31 -4.62 10.51 -9.24
C SER A 31 -5.52 11.11 -8.15
N PRO A 32 -6.66 10.46 -7.83
CA PRO A 32 -7.55 10.91 -6.77
C PRO A 32 -7.02 10.54 -5.36
N PHE A 33 -5.98 9.71 -5.30
CA PHE A 33 -5.41 9.22 -4.05
C PHE A 33 -4.38 10.19 -3.45
N PRO A 34 -4.16 10.14 -2.11
CA PRO A 34 -3.08 10.87 -1.46
C PRO A 34 -1.70 10.52 -2.05
N PRO A 35 -0.66 11.36 -1.80
CA PRO A 35 0.70 11.05 -2.20
C PRO A 35 1.13 9.65 -1.75
N SER A 36 1.89 8.95 -2.59
CA SER A 36 2.46 7.66 -2.20
C SER A 36 3.52 7.85 -1.13
N THR A 37 3.46 7.04 -0.08
CA THR A 37 4.35 7.15 1.09
C THR A 37 5.01 5.81 1.41
N ILE A 38 6.30 5.83 1.72
CA ILE A 38 6.98 4.75 2.42
C ILE A 38 6.86 5.01 3.93
N ARG A 39 6.29 4.06 4.66
CA ARG A 39 6.18 4.09 6.13
C ARG A 39 7.19 3.13 6.71
N THR A 40 8.08 3.62 7.55
CA THR A 40 9.05 2.78 8.27
C THR A 40 8.55 2.42 9.67
N ALA A 41 8.90 1.25 10.18
CA ALA A 41 8.70 0.89 11.57
C ALA A 41 9.62 1.70 12.53
N PRO A 42 9.31 1.75 13.85
CA PRO A 42 10.26 2.19 14.87
C PRO A 42 11.56 1.38 14.83
N ARG A 43 12.69 2.03 15.15
CA ARG A 43 14.02 1.39 15.13
C ARG A 43 14.21 0.38 16.24
N GLU A 44 13.63 0.65 17.40
CA GLU A 44 13.62 -0.27 18.54
C GLU A 44 12.19 -0.68 18.84
N ALA A 45 11.99 -1.98 19.00
CA ALA A 45 10.74 -2.56 19.48
C ALA A 45 10.91 -2.83 20.99
N ASP A 46 10.26 -2.04 21.83
CA ASP A 46 10.20 -2.29 23.27
C ASP A 46 9.14 -3.37 23.63
N GLY A 47 8.52 -3.99 22.62
CA GLY A 47 7.46 -4.99 22.76
C GLY A 47 6.09 -4.42 23.16
N SER A 48 5.98 -3.10 23.35
CA SER A 48 4.73 -2.46 23.79
C SER A 48 3.76 -2.16 22.63
N ARG A 49 4.29 -1.96 21.42
CA ARG A 49 3.47 -1.67 20.23
C ARG A 49 2.98 -2.96 19.58
N ALA A 50 1.66 -3.13 19.53
CA ALA A 50 1.03 -4.14 18.70
C ALA A 50 1.31 -3.86 17.21
N VAL A 51 1.66 -4.91 16.46
CA VAL A 51 1.83 -4.85 15.00
C VAL A 51 0.55 -5.36 14.34
N ARG A 52 -0.03 -4.56 13.46
CA ARG A 52 -1.20 -4.96 12.66
C ARG A 52 -0.75 -5.58 11.35
N VAL A 53 -0.97 -6.88 11.20
CA VAL A 53 -0.70 -7.62 9.96
C VAL A 53 -2.02 -7.95 9.27
N THR A 54 -2.13 -7.56 8.01
CA THR A 54 -3.13 -8.12 7.09
C THR A 54 -2.43 -9.16 6.22
N PHE A 55 -3.02 -10.35 6.09
CA PHE A 55 -2.42 -11.41 5.29
C PHE A 55 -3.45 -12.08 4.38
N GLY A 56 -2.98 -12.64 3.28
CA GLY A 56 -3.79 -13.36 2.32
C GLY A 56 -2.95 -14.13 1.31
N SER A 57 -3.60 -14.99 0.54
CA SER A 57 -3.04 -15.78 -0.56
C SER A 57 -4.07 -15.90 -1.68
N CYS A 58 -3.64 -16.38 -2.85
CA CYS A 58 -4.53 -16.74 -3.95
C CYS A 58 -5.45 -15.58 -4.33
N ARG A 59 -4.87 -14.39 -4.50
CA ARG A 59 -5.65 -13.20 -4.86
C ARG A 59 -6.35 -13.47 -6.19
N TRP A 60 -7.64 -13.23 -6.20
CA TRP A 60 -8.41 -13.16 -7.43
C TRP A 60 -8.71 -11.70 -7.72
N SER A 61 -7.94 -11.09 -8.64
CA SER A 61 -8.15 -9.71 -9.03
C SER A 61 -9.46 -9.56 -9.80
N SER A 62 -10.32 -8.63 -9.39
CA SER A 62 -11.50 -8.25 -10.16
C SER A 62 -11.11 -7.69 -11.53
N PRO A 63 -11.94 -7.89 -12.58
CA PRO A 63 -11.67 -7.32 -13.89
C PRO A 63 -11.59 -5.78 -13.82
N PRO A 64 -10.75 -5.14 -14.65
CA PRO A 64 -10.59 -3.69 -14.66
C PRO A 64 -11.87 -2.92 -15.11
N SER A 65 -12.91 -3.61 -15.60
CA SER A 65 -14.19 -3.01 -15.99
C SER A 65 -15.06 -2.58 -14.81
N GLY A 66 -14.68 -2.90 -13.57
CA GLY A 66 -15.48 -2.56 -12.38
C GLY A 66 -16.76 -3.38 -12.26
N GLU A 67 -16.90 -4.44 -13.05
CA GLU A 67 -17.96 -5.44 -12.90
C GLU A 67 -17.56 -6.42 -11.80
N ASP A 68 -18.48 -6.65 -10.86
CA ASP A 68 -18.30 -7.68 -9.85
C ASP A 68 -18.23 -9.04 -10.55
N GLY A 69 -17.04 -9.65 -10.48
CA GLY A 69 -16.87 -11.02 -10.89
C GLY A 69 -17.74 -11.95 -10.02
N PRO A 70 -17.85 -13.24 -10.37
CA PRO A 70 -18.65 -14.20 -9.62
C PRO A 70 -18.26 -14.35 -8.14
N LEU A 71 -17.09 -13.83 -7.75
CA LEU A 71 -16.53 -13.89 -6.40
C LEU A 71 -16.70 -12.59 -5.60
N GLY A 72 -17.35 -11.56 -6.17
CA GLY A 72 -17.51 -10.25 -5.53
C GLY A 72 -16.27 -9.35 -5.65
N PRO A 73 -16.16 -8.30 -4.82
CA PRO A 73 -15.08 -7.33 -4.90
C PRO A 73 -13.74 -7.92 -4.44
N ASP A 74 -12.66 -7.54 -5.12
CA ASP A 74 -11.29 -7.87 -4.71
C ASP A 74 -11.02 -7.32 -3.28
N ALA A 75 -10.56 -8.21 -2.40
CA ALA A 75 -10.37 -7.88 -0.99
C ALA A 75 -9.26 -6.83 -0.77
N LEU A 76 -8.22 -6.82 -1.61
CA LEU A 76 -7.14 -5.84 -1.53
C LEU A 76 -7.59 -4.47 -2.03
N ASP A 77 -8.40 -4.42 -3.09
CA ASP A 77 -9.02 -3.20 -3.60
C ASP A 77 -9.99 -2.62 -2.56
N ALA A 78 -10.81 -3.46 -1.92
CA ALA A 78 -11.71 -3.03 -0.84
C ALA A 78 -10.93 -2.47 0.36
N LEU A 79 -9.81 -3.11 0.75
CA LEU A 79 -8.93 -2.61 1.79
C LEU A 79 -8.29 -1.27 1.39
N ALA A 80 -7.80 -1.16 0.16
CA ALA A 80 -7.19 0.06 -0.36
C ALA A 80 -8.20 1.22 -0.41
N ALA A 81 -9.42 0.97 -0.91
CA ALA A 81 -10.50 1.94 -0.95
C ALA A 81 -10.88 2.43 0.45
N ARG A 82 -10.96 1.51 1.43
CA ARG A 82 -11.21 1.87 2.84
C ARG A 82 -10.12 2.79 3.40
N ILE A 83 -8.85 2.48 3.18
CA ILE A 83 -7.73 3.27 3.69
C ILE A 83 -7.66 4.63 2.99
N ALA A 84 -7.92 4.67 1.68
CA ALA A 84 -7.92 5.90 0.90
C ALA A 84 -9.08 6.84 1.26
N GLY A 85 -10.26 6.28 1.57
CA GLY A 85 -11.47 7.05 1.86
C GLY A 85 -11.50 7.68 3.25
N ASP A 86 -10.68 7.22 4.20
CA ASP A 86 -10.62 7.75 5.56
C ASP A 86 -9.16 7.85 6.04
N PRO A 87 -8.60 9.08 6.17
CA PRO A 87 -7.27 9.30 6.73
C PRO A 87 -7.07 8.78 8.16
N ARG A 88 -8.16 8.52 8.89
CA ARG A 88 -8.15 7.91 10.24
C ARG A 88 -8.27 6.38 10.20
N ALA A 89 -8.51 5.78 9.03
CA ALA A 89 -8.61 4.33 8.93
C ALA A 89 -7.31 3.67 9.39
N ASP A 90 -7.45 2.61 10.19
CA ASP A 90 -6.34 1.76 10.57
C ASP A 90 -5.70 1.15 9.33
N ARG A 91 -4.51 1.64 8.98
CA ARG A 91 -3.65 1.05 7.95
C ARG A 91 -2.88 -0.12 8.57
N PRO A 92 -2.76 -1.29 7.90
CA PRO A 92 -1.88 -2.34 8.38
C PRO A 92 -0.42 -1.87 8.38
N ASP A 93 0.34 -2.28 9.38
CA ASP A 93 1.80 -2.07 9.41
C ASP A 93 2.47 -2.97 8.35
N LEU A 94 1.91 -4.16 8.10
CA LEU A 94 2.39 -5.14 7.14
C LEU A 94 1.24 -5.77 6.36
N LEU A 95 1.38 -5.83 5.03
CA LEU A 95 0.57 -6.67 4.15
C LEU A 95 1.42 -7.89 3.74
N LEU A 96 1.03 -9.07 4.20
CA LEU A 96 1.73 -10.33 3.91
C LEU A 96 0.98 -11.13 2.84
N LEU A 97 1.61 -11.28 1.69
CA LEU A 97 1.09 -11.97 0.52
C LEU A 97 1.78 -13.34 0.40
N LEU A 98 1.05 -14.43 0.70
CA LEU A 98 1.60 -15.77 0.95
C LEU A 98 1.79 -16.65 -0.30
N GLY A 99 1.60 -16.10 -1.50
CA GLY A 99 1.67 -16.79 -2.79
C GLY A 99 0.43 -16.56 -3.67
N ASP A 100 0.61 -16.74 -4.98
CA ASP A 100 -0.42 -16.65 -6.03
C ASP A 100 -1.16 -15.29 -6.04
N GLN A 101 -0.41 -14.21 -6.32
CA GLN A 101 -0.90 -12.83 -6.39
C GLN A 101 -1.14 -12.36 -7.82
#